data_AF-F3C064-F1
#
_entry.id   AF-F3C064-F1
#
_cell.length_a   1.000
_cell.length_b   1.000
_cell.length_c   1.000
_cell.angle_alpha   90.00
_cell.angle_beta   90.00
_cell.angle_gamma   90.00
#
_symmetry.space_group_name_H-M   'P 1'
#
loop_
_entity.id
_entity.type
_entity.pdbx_description
1 polymer ?
#
loop_
_entity_poly.entity_id
_entity_poly.type
_entity_poly.pdbx_seq_one_letter_code
_entity_poly.pdbx_strand_id
1 'polypeptide(L)'
;MSSWFANISVNMKLALGFGLVLVFTAILALTGWTSMSGLINRSNWMSDITSLNSQLTKLRVTRLQYMVADGDEKVAETVQISLDGFKNYQQKLLTSFKSPENVKMLEQLGVVIADYQKSLNNMRGGYKASIVARDELSTNAGKSIDVFELLQAEVKKMDPADANRFEQYQIVTDAKENLRLARYEVRGYTTNPTAETEQTAVARLDSAIKDLDTLKTTFSGTQADQLKQLETSLAAYRKSLQSFKAATADIAQARKEMTVQGQDIVKISEAMYQLQLDRRDQESAQARTTQITCTLLAIILGMIAAVIITRQITRPLQETLAVVDRIASGDLTQTLAVTRRDELGVLQQGIQRMGSTLRELIGGIRDSVVQIASAAEELSAVTEQTS
;
A
#
# COMPACT_ATOMS: atom_id res chain seq x y z
N MET A 1 -44.42 0.64 -38.51
CA MET A 1 -43.74 1.59 -37.59
C MET A 1 -44.81 2.50 -37.01
N SER A 2 -44.86 2.65 -35.68
CA SER A 2 -45.94 3.36 -35.00
C SER A 2 -46.14 4.77 -35.57
N SER A 3 -47.39 5.09 -35.92
CA SER A 3 -47.80 6.40 -36.45
C SER A 3 -47.44 7.56 -35.51
N TRP A 4 -47.18 7.26 -34.23
CA TRP A 4 -46.77 8.22 -33.22
C TRP A 4 -45.42 8.87 -33.53
N PHE A 5 -44.38 8.09 -33.81
CA PHE A 5 -43.04 8.65 -34.06
C PHE A 5 -42.98 9.45 -35.36
N ALA A 6 -43.82 9.11 -36.33
CA ALA A 6 -43.90 9.83 -37.60
C ALA A 6 -44.42 11.27 -37.43
N ASN A 7 -45.29 11.51 -36.45
CA ASN A 7 -45.95 12.81 -36.22
C ASN A 7 -45.22 13.71 -35.21
N ILE A 8 -44.12 13.25 -34.63
CA ILE A 8 -43.27 14.07 -33.75
C ILE A 8 -42.46 15.06 -34.59
N SER A 9 -42.19 16.24 -34.02
CA SER A 9 -41.37 17.26 -34.67
C SER A 9 -39.98 16.75 -35.05
N VAL A 10 -39.45 17.19 -36.19
CA VAL A 10 -38.09 16.89 -36.66
C VAL A 10 -37.06 17.30 -35.61
N ASN A 11 -37.23 18.46 -34.98
CA ASN A 11 -36.36 18.92 -33.90
C ASN A 11 -36.31 17.91 -32.73
N MET A 12 -37.46 17.43 -32.27
CA MET A 12 -37.51 16.44 -31.18
C MET A 12 -36.92 15.09 -31.60
N LYS A 13 -37.10 14.65 -32.86
CA LYS A 13 -36.47 13.42 -33.38
C LYS A 13 -34.94 13.52 -33.35
N LEU A 14 -34.38 14.64 -33.80
CA LEU A 14 -32.93 14.90 -33.76
C LEU A 14 -32.43 15.04 -32.33
N ALA A 15 -33.14 15.79 -31.48
CA ALA A 15 -32.79 15.96 -30.07
C ALA A 15 -32.77 14.62 -29.32
N LEU A 16 -33.72 13.72 -29.57
CA LEU A 16 -33.73 12.37 -28.99
C LEU A 16 -32.56 11.52 -29.49
N GLY A 17 -32.27 11.56 -30.79
CA GLY A 17 -31.15 10.81 -31.38
C GLY A 17 -29.79 11.26 -30.84
N PHE A 18 -29.50 12.56 -30.92
CA PHE A 18 -28.26 13.12 -30.40
C PHE A 18 -28.18 13.08 -28.87
N GLY A 19 -29.30 13.31 -28.18
CA GLY A 19 -29.39 13.23 -26.72
C GLY A 19 -29.04 11.83 -26.21
N LEU A 20 -29.53 10.78 -26.87
CA LEU A 20 -29.18 9.40 -26.53
C LEU A 20 -27.68 9.15 -26.71
N VAL A 21 -27.08 9.58 -27.82
CA VAL A 21 -25.63 9.45 -28.05
C VAL A 21 -24.82 10.17 -26.97
N LEU A 22 -25.22 11.38 -26.58
CA LEU A 22 -24.56 12.15 -25.52
C LEU A 22 -24.65 11.46 -24.16
N VAL A 23 -25.82 10.90 -23.81
CA VAL A 23 -26.00 10.14 -22.56
C VAL A 23 -25.08 8.92 -22.53
N PHE A 24 -25.00 8.14 -23.61
CA PHE A 24 -24.10 6.99 -23.68
C PHE A 24 -22.63 7.40 -23.64
N THR A 25 -22.28 8.51 -24.28
CA THR A 25 -20.93 9.06 -24.23
C THR A 25 -20.57 9.47 -22.80
N ALA A 26 -21.49 10.10 -22.06
CA ALA A 26 -21.30 10.45 -20.66
C ALA A 26 -21.15 9.21 -19.76
N ILE A 27 -21.94 8.16 -19.99
CA ILE A 27 -21.82 6.88 -19.26
C ILE A 27 -20.45 6.23 -19.54
N LEU A 28 -20.00 6.21 -20.79
CA LEU A 28 -18.69 5.69 -21.17
C LEU A 28 -17.55 6.49 -20.50
N ALA A 29 -17.66 7.82 -20.49
CA ALA A 29 -16.69 8.68 -19.83
C ALA A 29 -16.67 8.44 -18.31
N LEU A 30 -17.84 8.33 -17.67
CA LEU A 30 -17.96 8.11 -16.23
C LEU A 30 -17.41 6.73 -15.82
N THR A 31 -17.73 5.68 -16.57
CA THR A 31 -17.22 4.32 -16.32
C THR A 31 -15.71 4.24 -16.52
N GLY A 32 -15.18 4.88 -17.57
CA GLY A 32 -13.73 5.00 -17.77
C GLY A 32 -13.04 5.75 -16.63
N TRP A 33 -13.61 6.89 -16.21
CA TRP A 33 -13.06 7.72 -15.14
C TRP A 33 -13.03 7.00 -13.78
N THR A 34 -14.13 6.35 -13.41
CA THR A 34 -14.25 5.61 -12.16
C THR A 34 -13.32 4.40 -12.12
N SER A 35 -13.22 3.64 -13.22
CA SER A 35 -12.25 2.55 -13.35
C SER A 35 -10.82 3.03 -13.20
N MET A 36 -10.43 4.10 -13.90
CA MET A 36 -9.08 4.65 -13.83
C MET A 36 -8.75 5.14 -12.42
N SER A 37 -9.69 5.85 -11.78
CA SER A 37 -9.53 6.33 -10.40
C SER A 37 -9.35 5.16 -9.41
N GLY A 38 -10.09 4.07 -9.60
CA GLY A 38 -9.93 2.85 -8.81
C GLY A 38 -8.53 2.25 -8.96
N LEU A 39 -8.05 2.08 -10.20
CA LEU A 39 -6.71 1.56 -10.48
C LEU A 39 -5.59 2.44 -9.90
N ILE A 40 -5.72 3.76 -9.99
CA ILE A 40 -4.76 4.71 -9.38
C ILE A 40 -4.72 4.53 -7.86
N ASN A 41 -5.87 4.44 -7.20
CA ASN A 41 -5.93 4.23 -5.75
C ASN A 41 -5.28 2.90 -5.34
N ARG A 42 -5.52 1.82 -6.10
CA ARG A 42 -4.86 0.52 -5.88
C ARG A 42 -3.35 0.60 -6.02
N SER A 43 -2.87 1.28 -7.06
CA SER A 43 -1.44 1.50 -7.28
C SER A 43 -0.82 2.28 -6.12
N ASN A 44 -1.50 3.32 -5.64
CA ASN A 44 -1.05 4.10 -4.48
C ASN A 44 -0.98 3.24 -3.22
N TRP A 45 -1.99 2.42 -2.94
CA TRP A 45 -1.97 1.47 -1.81
C TRP A 45 -0.84 0.45 -1.92
N MET A 46 -0.56 -0.04 -3.13
CA MET A 46 0.55 -0.96 -3.37
C MET A 46 1.91 -0.30 -3.12
N SER A 47 2.05 0.97 -3.51
CA SER A 47 3.21 1.81 -3.19
C SER A 47 3.33 2.07 -1.67
N ASP A 48 2.20 2.26 -0.99
CA ASP A 48 2.16 2.43 0.46
C ASP A 48 2.63 1.16 1.19
N ILE A 49 2.16 -0.02 0.77
CA ILE A 49 2.61 -1.31 1.32
C ILE A 49 4.11 -1.53 1.05
N THR A 50 4.60 -1.13 -0.12
CA THR A 50 6.04 -1.20 -0.44
C THR A 50 6.85 -0.29 0.48
N SER A 51 6.35 0.93 0.74
CA SER A 51 6.98 1.89 1.65
C SER A 51 6.98 1.40 3.09
N LEU A 52 5.91 0.71 3.53
CA LEU A 52 5.82 0.03 4.82
C LEU A 52 6.94 -1.02 4.96
N ASN A 53 7.16 -1.85 3.94
CA ASN A 53 8.25 -2.83 3.92
C ASN A 53 9.64 -2.20 3.92
N SER A 54 9.80 -1.04 3.27
CA SER A 54 11.04 -0.27 3.31
C SER A 54 11.34 0.25 4.73
N GLN A 55 10.33 0.78 5.44
CA GLN A 55 10.46 1.22 6.83
C GLN A 55 10.82 0.07 7.77
N LEU A 56 10.19 -1.10 7.59
CA LEU A 56 10.56 -2.31 8.33
C LEU A 56 12.02 -2.70 8.07
N THR A 57 12.47 -2.64 6.81
CA THR A 57 13.85 -2.96 6.44
C THR A 57 14.82 -2.01 7.14
N LYS A 58 14.53 -0.71 7.14
CA LYS A 58 15.31 0.30 7.87
C LYS A 58 15.37 -0.01 9.37
N LEU A 59 14.24 -0.32 10.00
CA LEU A 59 14.18 -0.71 11.42
C LEU A 59 15.02 -1.96 11.72
N ARG A 60 14.98 -2.97 10.85
CA ARG A 60 15.78 -4.19 11.02
C ARG A 60 17.27 -3.91 10.89
N VAL A 61 17.68 -3.07 9.95
CA VAL A 61 19.08 -2.65 9.77
C VAL A 61 19.58 -1.88 10.98
N THR A 62 18.84 -0.88 11.46
CA THR A 62 19.26 -0.09 12.64
C THR A 62 19.30 -0.95 13.90
N ARG A 63 18.37 -1.89 14.08
CA ARG A 63 18.45 -2.89 15.16
C ARG A 63 19.71 -3.75 15.07
N LEU A 64 20.09 -4.21 13.88
CA LEU A 64 21.33 -4.99 13.71
C LEU A 64 22.57 -4.14 14.03
N GLN A 65 22.58 -2.86 13.65
CA GLN A 65 23.64 -1.92 14.02
C GLN A 65 23.72 -1.74 15.54
N TYR A 66 22.59 -1.64 16.23
CA TYR A 66 22.53 -1.57 17.70
C TYR A 66 23.17 -2.80 18.36
N MET A 67 22.94 -3.99 17.79
CA MET A 67 23.56 -5.21 18.29
C MET A 67 25.07 -5.25 18.06
N VAL A 68 25.54 -4.77 16.90
CA VAL A 68 26.97 -4.67 16.58
C VAL A 68 27.67 -3.62 17.44
N ALA A 69 26.95 -2.58 17.86
CA ALA A 69 27.44 -1.54 18.76
C ALA A 69 27.32 -1.93 20.25
N ASP A 70 27.17 -3.22 20.56
CA ASP A 70 27.10 -3.75 21.94
C ASP A 70 26.09 -3.04 22.85
N GLY A 71 24.98 -2.56 22.29
CA GLY A 71 23.94 -1.91 23.06
C GLY A 71 24.13 -0.42 23.31
N ASP A 72 25.00 0.26 22.55
CA ASP A 72 25.25 1.71 22.65
C ASP A 72 23.96 2.55 22.63
N GLU A 73 23.84 3.50 23.57
CA GLU A 73 22.61 4.27 23.76
C GLU A 73 22.32 5.24 22.60
N LYS A 74 23.34 5.80 21.93
CA LYS A 74 23.12 6.67 20.76
C LYS A 74 22.57 5.87 19.58
N VAL A 75 23.04 4.64 19.41
CA VAL A 75 22.47 3.74 18.41
C VAL A 75 21.06 3.31 18.82
N ALA A 76 20.79 3.10 20.12
CA ALA A 76 19.46 2.79 20.63
C ALA A 76 18.41 3.85 20.27
N GLU A 77 18.76 5.14 20.35
CA GLU A 77 17.91 6.25 19.92
C GLU A 77 17.57 6.15 18.43
N THR A 78 18.54 5.78 17.58
CA THR A 78 18.32 5.60 16.14
C THR A 78 17.36 4.45 15.83
N VAL A 79 17.42 3.36 16.60
CA VAL A 79 16.45 2.27 16.50
C VAL A 79 15.06 2.73 16.91
N GLN A 80 14.96 3.49 18.01
CA GLN A 80 13.68 4.02 18.49
C GLN A 80 13.03 4.94 17.45
N ILE A 81 13.78 5.87 16.86
CA ILE A 81 13.30 6.73 15.78
C ILE A 81 12.79 5.91 14.59
N SER A 82 13.49 4.84 14.22
CA SER A 82 13.06 3.96 13.12
C SER A 82 11.78 3.19 13.45
N LEU A 83 11.62 2.74 14.70
CA LEU A 83 10.43 2.07 15.17
C LEU A 83 9.22 3.02 15.20
N ASP A 84 9.40 4.22 15.72
CA ASP A 84 8.36 5.24 15.78
C ASP A 84 7.94 5.67 14.37
N GLY A 85 8.91 5.83 13.45
CA GLY A 85 8.65 6.07 12.04
C GLY A 85 7.80 4.96 11.40
N PHE A 86 8.13 3.70 11.66
CA PHE A 86 7.38 2.55 11.15
C PHE A 86 5.94 2.49 11.71
N LYS A 87 5.80 2.68 13.04
CA LYS A 87 4.50 2.71 13.74
C LYS A 87 3.62 3.86 13.24
N ASN A 88 4.16 5.07 13.15
CA ASN A 88 3.43 6.24 12.65
C ASN A 88 2.99 6.04 11.20
N TYR A 89 3.83 5.40 10.38
CA TYR A 89 3.46 5.08 9.00
C TYR A 89 2.31 4.06 8.96
N GLN A 90 2.36 2.99 9.75
CA GLN A 90 1.25 2.04 9.88
C GLN A 90 -0.06 2.72 10.35
N GLN A 91 0.01 3.63 11.31
CA GLN A 91 -1.14 4.40 11.77
C GLN A 91 -1.71 5.32 10.67
N LYS A 92 -0.84 5.95 9.88
CA LYS A 92 -1.27 6.72 8.71
C LYS A 92 -2.04 5.83 7.73
N LEU A 93 -1.58 4.61 7.47
CA LEU A 93 -2.29 3.66 6.60
C LEU A 93 -3.67 3.26 7.15
N LEU A 94 -3.79 3.05 8.48
CA LEU A 94 -5.09 2.78 9.11
C LEU A 94 -6.12 3.89 8.83
N THR A 95 -5.69 5.15 8.74
CA THR A 95 -6.60 6.26 8.45
C THR A 95 -6.96 6.40 6.96
N SER A 96 -6.07 6.01 6.05
CA SER A 96 -6.27 6.15 4.60
C SER A 96 -7.04 4.97 4.00
N PHE A 97 -6.84 3.75 4.50
CA PHE A 97 -7.51 2.55 4.00
C PHE A 97 -8.93 2.44 4.55
N LYS A 98 -9.91 2.18 3.67
CA LYS A 98 -11.35 2.11 4.05
C LYS A 98 -11.95 0.70 3.96
N SER A 99 -11.30 -0.23 3.27
CA SER A 99 -11.82 -1.59 3.15
C SER A 99 -11.69 -2.33 4.49
N PRO A 100 -12.77 -2.96 5.02
CA PRO A 100 -12.73 -3.65 6.31
C PRO A 100 -11.63 -4.73 6.40
N GLU A 101 -11.38 -5.44 5.29
CA GLU A 101 -10.34 -6.45 5.20
C GLU A 101 -8.94 -5.85 5.35
N ASN A 102 -8.65 -4.75 4.65
CA ASN A 102 -7.38 -4.03 4.78
C ASN A 102 -7.19 -3.46 6.19
N VAL A 103 -8.24 -2.87 6.76
CA VAL A 103 -8.21 -2.32 8.13
C VAL A 103 -7.89 -3.43 9.12
N LYS A 104 -8.55 -4.59 9.04
CA LYS A 104 -8.28 -5.75 9.89
C LYS A 104 -6.83 -6.22 9.80
N MET A 105 -6.26 -6.28 8.60
CA MET A 105 -4.85 -6.67 8.41
C MET A 105 -3.89 -5.63 8.98
N LEU A 106 -4.19 -4.34 8.80
CA LEU A 106 -3.42 -3.25 9.40
C LEU A 106 -3.52 -3.23 10.93
N GLU A 107 -4.68 -3.56 11.51
CA GLU A 107 -4.85 -3.72 12.96
C GLU A 107 -4.03 -4.89 13.50
N GLN A 108 -4.07 -6.04 12.83
CA GLN A 108 -3.22 -7.19 13.14
C GLN A 108 -1.74 -6.83 13.07
N LEU A 109 -1.33 -6.10 12.03
CA LEU A 109 0.02 -5.58 11.91
C LEU A 109 0.37 -4.65 13.09
N GLY A 110 -0.56 -3.79 13.52
CA GLY A 110 -0.39 -2.94 14.69
C GLY A 110 -0.12 -3.70 15.98
N VAL A 111 -0.79 -4.85 16.18
CA VAL A 111 -0.54 -5.75 17.32
C VAL A 111 0.88 -6.31 17.26
N VAL A 112 1.31 -6.83 16.12
CA VAL A 112 2.67 -7.39 15.96
C VAL A 112 3.74 -6.29 16.14
N ILE A 113 3.48 -5.06 15.71
CA ILE A 113 4.36 -3.91 15.94
C ILE A 113 4.48 -3.59 17.44
N ALA A 114 3.38 -3.67 18.20
CA ALA A 114 3.40 -3.46 19.64
C ALA A 114 4.21 -4.54 20.37
N ASP A 115 4.07 -5.80 19.94
CA ASP A 115 4.88 -6.91 20.46
C ASP A 115 6.37 -6.73 20.10
N TYR A 116 6.66 -6.30 18.87
CA TYR A 116 8.03 -5.96 18.45
C TYR A 116 8.63 -4.83 19.30
N GLN A 117 7.85 -3.79 19.62
CA GLN A 117 8.28 -2.72 20.51
C GLN A 117 8.62 -3.26 21.91
N LYS A 118 7.80 -4.17 22.45
CA LYS A 118 8.04 -4.81 23.75
C LYS A 118 9.34 -5.63 23.72
N SER A 119 9.53 -6.48 22.72
CA SER A 119 10.75 -7.28 22.57
C SER A 119 11.99 -6.40 22.37
N LEU A 120 11.89 -5.28 21.63
CA LEU A 120 12.98 -4.31 21.52
C LEU A 120 13.34 -3.67 22.86
N ASN A 121 12.34 -3.28 23.66
CA ASN A 121 12.56 -2.73 24.99
C ASN A 121 13.23 -3.76 25.93
N ASN A 122 12.81 -5.02 25.87
CA ASN A 122 13.46 -6.12 26.60
C ASN A 122 14.93 -6.27 26.18
N MET A 123 15.23 -6.22 24.87
CA MET A 123 16.61 -6.25 24.38
C MET A 123 17.43 -5.07 24.92
N ARG A 124 16.89 -3.84 24.89
CA ARG A 124 17.57 -2.65 25.46
C ARG A 124 17.84 -2.82 26.96
N GLY A 125 16.85 -3.33 27.70
CA GLY A 125 17.01 -3.65 29.13
C GLY A 125 18.11 -4.67 29.38
N GLY A 126 18.14 -5.74 28.58
CA GLY A 126 19.19 -6.76 28.63
C GLY A 126 20.58 -6.19 28.36
N TYR A 127 20.75 -5.33 27.35
CA TYR A 127 22.05 -4.68 27.09
C TYR A 127 22.49 -3.81 28.28
N LYS A 128 21.61 -2.98 28.84
CA LYS A 128 21.89 -2.18 30.04
C LYS A 128 22.32 -3.05 31.23
N ALA A 129 21.58 -4.12 31.50
CA ALA A 129 21.90 -5.07 32.55
C ALA A 129 23.25 -5.77 32.32
N SER A 130 23.56 -6.11 31.06
CA SER A 130 24.84 -6.74 30.70
C SER A 130 26.03 -5.80 30.93
N ILE A 131 25.89 -4.51 30.61
CA ILE A 131 26.95 -3.50 30.83
C ILE A 131 27.19 -3.33 32.33
N VAL A 132 26.14 -3.16 33.12
CA VAL A 132 26.23 -3.06 34.58
C VAL A 132 26.90 -4.31 35.17
N ALA A 133 26.50 -5.51 34.73
CA ALA A 133 27.10 -6.75 35.18
C ALA A 133 28.60 -6.86 34.82
N ARG A 134 29.02 -6.36 33.65
CA ARG A 134 30.45 -6.31 33.26
C ARG A 134 31.26 -5.37 34.15
N ASP A 135 30.72 -4.21 34.50
CA ASP A 135 31.38 -3.25 35.39
C ASP A 135 31.51 -3.82 36.81
N GLU A 136 30.47 -4.48 37.31
CA GLU A 136 30.51 -5.17 38.60
C GLU A 136 31.48 -6.36 38.59
N LEU A 137 31.54 -7.13 37.49
CA LEU A 137 32.52 -8.20 37.30
C LEU A 137 33.94 -7.66 37.44
N SER A 138 34.26 -6.56 36.73
CA SER A 138 35.57 -5.91 36.80
C SER A 138 35.89 -5.45 38.24
N THR A 139 34.92 -4.78 38.88
CA THR A 139 35.05 -4.24 40.24
C THR A 139 35.27 -5.33 41.29
N ASN A 140 34.44 -6.38 41.29
CA ASN A 140 34.50 -7.46 42.28
C ASN A 140 35.73 -8.33 42.10
N ALA A 141 36.18 -8.54 40.86
CA ALA A 141 37.44 -9.21 40.59
C ALA A 141 38.64 -8.37 41.04
N GLY A 142 38.61 -7.05 40.88
CA GLY A 142 39.62 -6.13 41.42
C GLY A 142 39.75 -6.26 42.94
N LYS A 143 38.63 -6.15 43.67
CA LYS A 143 38.60 -6.35 45.13
C LYS A 143 39.20 -7.69 45.57
N SER A 144 38.91 -8.76 44.83
CA SER A 144 39.46 -10.10 45.14
C SER A 144 40.99 -10.13 44.97
N ILE A 145 41.51 -9.51 43.90
CA ILE A 145 42.95 -9.41 43.65
C ILE A 145 43.65 -8.54 44.70
N ASP A 146 43.05 -7.43 45.12
CA ASP A 146 43.60 -6.57 46.17
C ASP A 146 43.77 -7.36 47.48
N VAL A 147 42.79 -8.20 47.83
CA VAL A 147 42.88 -9.06 49.01
C VAL A 147 44.00 -10.10 48.88
N PHE A 148 44.17 -10.71 47.70
CA PHE A 148 45.31 -11.61 47.45
C PHE A 148 46.66 -10.89 47.60
N GLU A 149 46.76 -9.63 47.17
CA GLU A 149 47.98 -8.83 47.32
C GLU A 149 48.27 -8.50 48.78
N LEU A 150 47.24 -8.21 49.58
CA LEU A 150 47.37 -8.03 51.02
C LEU A 150 47.84 -9.32 51.71
N LEU A 151 47.21 -10.47 51.42
CA LEU A 151 47.61 -11.77 51.97
C LEU A 151 49.07 -12.09 51.62
N GLN A 152 49.45 -11.90 50.36
CA GLN A 152 50.81 -12.16 49.90
C GLN A 152 51.83 -11.21 50.55
N ALA A 153 51.46 -9.95 50.81
CA ALA A 153 52.30 -9.00 51.53
C ALA A 153 52.47 -9.38 53.00
N GLU A 154 51.42 -9.87 53.68
CA GLU A 154 51.51 -10.35 55.06
C GLU A 154 52.42 -11.59 55.18
N VAL A 155 52.30 -12.56 54.27
CA VAL A 155 53.20 -13.73 54.24
C VAL A 155 54.66 -13.30 54.01
N LYS A 156 54.91 -12.30 53.16
CA LYS A 156 56.26 -11.78 52.93
C LYS A 156 56.91 -11.17 54.18
N LYS A 157 56.09 -10.61 55.09
CA LYS A 157 56.53 -10.01 56.37
C LYS A 157 56.82 -11.05 57.47
N MET A 158 56.40 -12.31 57.30
CA MET A 158 56.74 -13.39 58.22
C MET A 158 58.25 -13.62 58.27
N ASP A 159 58.73 -14.15 59.40
CA ASP A 159 60.14 -14.52 59.58
C ASP A 159 60.60 -15.40 58.42
N PRO A 160 61.69 -15.03 57.70
CA PRO A 160 62.27 -15.87 56.65
C PRO A 160 62.58 -17.31 57.07
N ALA A 161 62.77 -17.57 58.37
CA ALA A 161 62.99 -18.90 58.94
C ALA A 161 61.70 -19.65 59.33
N ASP A 162 60.52 -19.03 59.23
CA ASP A 162 59.24 -19.71 59.50
C ASP A 162 59.00 -20.81 58.46
N ALA A 163 58.87 -22.05 58.93
CA ALA A 163 58.70 -23.24 58.10
C ALA A 163 57.44 -23.17 57.20
N ASN A 164 56.40 -22.44 57.62
CA ASN A 164 55.14 -22.33 56.88
C ASN A 164 55.17 -21.23 55.82
N ARG A 165 56.15 -20.31 55.86
CA ARG A 165 56.18 -19.12 54.98
C ARG A 165 56.17 -19.48 53.50
N PHE A 166 56.95 -20.49 53.10
CA PHE A 166 57.01 -20.92 51.70
C PHE A 166 55.69 -21.52 51.23
N GLU A 167 55.11 -22.44 52.00
CA GLU A 167 53.85 -23.10 51.69
C GLU A 167 52.69 -22.09 51.62
N GLN A 168 52.59 -21.18 52.60
CA GLN A 168 51.59 -20.10 52.60
C GLN A 168 51.74 -19.20 51.38
N TYR A 169 52.97 -18.85 50.99
CA TYR A 169 53.21 -18.05 49.81
C TYR A 169 52.79 -18.75 48.52
N GLN A 170 53.07 -20.05 48.41
CA GLN A 170 52.68 -20.87 47.28
C GLN A 170 51.17 -20.97 47.16
N ILE A 171 50.46 -21.28 48.24
CA ILE A 171 48.99 -21.39 48.26
C ILE A 171 48.33 -20.07 47.83
N VAL A 172 48.79 -18.93 48.35
CA VAL A 172 48.27 -17.60 47.96
C VAL A 172 48.54 -17.31 46.49
N THR A 173 49.73 -17.69 45.99
CA THR A 173 50.13 -17.48 44.59
C THR A 173 49.28 -18.32 43.65
N ASP A 174 49.12 -19.61 43.94
CA ASP A 174 48.34 -20.55 43.11
C ASP A 174 46.87 -20.13 43.06
N ALA A 175 46.27 -19.75 44.19
CA ALA A 175 44.90 -19.25 44.23
C ALA A 175 44.72 -17.92 43.47
N LYS A 176 45.71 -17.01 43.56
CA LYS A 176 45.71 -15.76 42.80
C LYS A 176 45.79 -16.01 41.29
N GLU A 177 46.64 -16.94 40.85
CA GLU A 177 46.76 -17.30 39.44
C GLU A 177 45.51 -18.02 38.92
N ASN A 178 44.89 -18.90 39.70
CA ASN A 178 43.60 -19.50 39.37
C ASN A 178 42.51 -18.44 39.18
N LEU A 179 42.43 -17.44 40.06
CA LEU A 179 41.51 -16.32 39.87
C LEU A 179 41.84 -15.51 38.61
N ARG A 180 43.13 -15.27 38.29
CA ARG A 180 43.53 -14.57 37.05
C ARG A 180 43.10 -15.32 35.80
N LEU A 181 43.27 -16.65 35.78
CA LEU A 181 42.77 -17.50 34.70
C LEU A 181 41.24 -17.46 34.62
N ALA A 182 40.54 -17.53 35.75
CA ALA A 182 39.08 -17.39 35.77
C ALA A 182 38.63 -16.03 35.19
N ARG A 183 39.31 -14.93 35.54
CA ARG A 183 39.04 -13.60 34.97
C ARG A 183 39.27 -13.55 33.47
N TYR A 184 40.31 -14.22 32.96
CA TYR A 184 40.59 -14.31 31.53
C TYR A 184 39.43 -15.00 30.79
N GLU A 185 38.98 -16.13 31.31
CA GLU A 185 37.88 -16.91 30.72
C GLU A 185 36.54 -16.17 30.81
N VAL A 186 36.26 -15.52 31.95
CA VAL A 186 35.10 -14.63 32.10
C VAL A 186 35.16 -13.48 31.10
N ARG A 187 36.32 -12.87 30.87
CA ARG A 187 36.46 -11.82 29.85
C ARG A 187 36.15 -12.38 28.46
N GLY A 188 36.69 -13.55 28.12
CA GLY A 188 36.39 -14.27 26.87
C GLY A 188 34.89 -14.50 26.69
N TYR A 189 34.21 -14.98 27.73
CA TYR A 189 32.76 -15.14 27.75
C TYR A 189 32.01 -13.82 27.54
N THR A 190 32.40 -12.75 28.25
CA THR A 190 31.70 -11.46 28.10
C THR A 190 31.91 -10.81 26.73
N THR A 191 32.98 -11.15 26.01
CA THR A 191 33.21 -10.70 24.63
C THR A 191 32.54 -11.58 23.58
N ASN A 192 32.38 -12.87 23.86
CA ASN A 192 31.74 -13.83 22.97
C ASN A 192 30.86 -14.80 23.77
N PRO A 193 29.62 -14.39 24.11
CA PRO A 193 28.75 -15.17 24.97
C PRO A 193 28.19 -16.38 24.21
N THR A 194 28.77 -17.54 24.46
CA THR A 194 28.35 -18.84 23.91
C THR A 194 28.22 -19.85 25.04
N ALA A 195 27.56 -20.99 24.79
CA ALA A 195 27.44 -22.05 25.80
C ALA A 195 28.81 -22.59 26.25
N GLU A 196 29.78 -22.68 25.33
CA GLU A 196 31.12 -23.18 25.60
C GLU A 196 31.95 -22.19 26.45
N THR A 197 31.94 -20.91 26.08
CA THR A 197 32.63 -19.86 26.84
C THR A 197 31.99 -19.64 28.21
N GLU A 198 30.66 -19.76 28.32
CA GLU A 198 29.94 -19.74 29.60
C GLU A 198 30.40 -20.90 30.50
N GLN A 199 30.34 -22.13 30.00
CA GLN A 199 30.70 -23.33 30.77
C GLN A 199 32.14 -23.22 31.29
N THR A 200 33.06 -22.77 30.43
CA THR A 200 34.48 -22.62 30.78
C THR A 200 34.69 -21.54 31.84
N ALA A 201 34.07 -20.37 31.67
CA ALA A 201 34.15 -19.27 32.63
C ALA A 201 33.59 -19.64 34.00
N VAL A 202 32.42 -20.31 34.03
CA VAL A 202 31.79 -20.77 35.28
C VAL A 202 32.66 -21.82 35.97
N ALA A 203 33.12 -22.84 35.25
CA ALA A 203 33.95 -23.89 35.83
C ALA A 203 35.26 -23.36 36.43
N ARG A 204 35.90 -22.39 35.75
CA ARG A 204 37.14 -21.77 36.22
C ARG A 204 36.92 -20.88 37.43
N LEU A 205 35.83 -20.12 37.45
CA LEU A 205 35.44 -19.34 38.62
C LEU A 205 35.11 -20.25 39.82
N ASP A 206 34.41 -21.35 39.59
CA ASP A 206 34.08 -22.31 40.64
C ASP A 206 35.34 -22.94 41.23
N SER A 207 36.34 -23.25 40.39
CA SER A 207 37.66 -23.71 40.84
C SER A 207 38.37 -22.66 41.70
N ALA A 208 38.42 -21.40 41.25
CA ALA A 208 39.05 -20.32 42.01
C ALA A 208 38.33 -20.04 43.35
N ILE A 209 37.01 -20.23 43.40
CA ILE A 209 36.23 -20.11 44.64
C ILE A 209 36.54 -21.27 45.59
N LYS A 210 36.79 -22.47 45.06
CA LYS A 210 37.16 -23.64 45.87
C LYS A 210 38.50 -23.47 46.57
N ASP A 211 39.44 -22.73 45.97
CA ASP A 211 40.73 -22.42 46.61
C ASP A 211 40.56 -21.63 47.93
N LEU A 212 39.41 -20.97 48.13
CA LEU A 212 39.06 -20.32 49.39
C LEU A 212 39.03 -21.30 50.57
N ASP A 213 38.64 -22.56 50.36
CA ASP A 213 38.62 -23.57 51.41
C ASP A 213 40.03 -23.84 51.92
N THR A 214 41.00 -24.02 51.01
CA THR A 214 42.41 -24.19 51.33
C THR A 214 43.01 -22.94 51.98
N LEU A 215 42.64 -21.75 51.52
CA LEU A 215 43.06 -20.49 52.14
C LEU A 215 42.52 -20.36 53.57
N LYS A 216 41.25 -20.72 53.81
CA LYS A 216 40.64 -20.68 55.14
C LYS A 216 41.28 -21.67 56.11
N THR A 217 41.66 -22.86 55.65
CA THR A 217 42.38 -23.83 56.50
C THR A 217 43.81 -23.39 56.79
N THR A 218 44.48 -22.75 55.84
CA THR A 218 45.88 -22.34 55.96
C THR A 218 46.06 -21.09 56.83
N PHE A 219 45.15 -20.12 56.70
CA PHE A 219 45.22 -18.82 57.37
C PHE A 219 44.21 -18.70 58.53
N SER A 220 43.94 -19.80 59.24
CA SER A 220 43.03 -19.81 60.39
C SER A 220 43.61 -18.97 61.54
N GLY A 221 43.20 -17.70 61.66
CA GLY A 221 43.71 -16.80 62.71
C GLY A 221 43.66 -15.33 62.31
N THR A 222 44.83 -14.67 62.30
CA THR A 222 45.01 -13.21 62.16
C THR A 222 44.57 -12.62 60.82
N GLN A 223 44.32 -13.45 59.78
CA GLN A 223 43.84 -13.00 58.47
C GLN A 223 42.35 -13.29 58.21
N ALA A 224 41.56 -13.57 59.25
CA ALA A 224 40.14 -13.91 59.13
C ALA A 224 39.33 -12.82 58.41
N ASP A 225 39.64 -11.55 58.63
CA ASP A 225 38.95 -10.43 57.98
C ASP A 225 39.25 -10.36 56.47
N GLN A 226 40.51 -10.56 56.07
CA GLN A 226 40.90 -10.64 54.66
C GLN A 226 40.20 -11.82 53.98
N LEU A 227 40.17 -12.99 54.61
CA LEU A 227 39.49 -14.17 54.05
C LEU A 227 37.98 -13.93 53.88
N LYS A 228 37.34 -13.25 54.84
CA LYS A 228 35.91 -12.87 54.74
C LYS A 228 35.66 -11.85 53.63
N GLN A 229 36.58 -10.91 53.43
CA GLN A 229 36.51 -9.94 52.32
C GLN A 229 36.71 -10.65 50.96
N LEU A 230 37.62 -11.61 50.88
CA LEU A 230 37.82 -12.44 49.70
C LEU A 230 36.57 -13.25 49.38
N GLU A 231 35.99 -13.92 50.38
CA GLU A 231 34.74 -14.67 50.24
C GLU A 231 33.60 -13.80 49.70
N THR A 232 33.43 -12.62 50.30
CA THR A 232 32.38 -11.67 49.91
C THR A 232 32.58 -11.19 48.48
N SER A 233 33.82 -10.84 48.10
CA SER A 233 34.13 -10.34 46.75
C SER A 233 34.03 -11.42 45.68
N LEU A 234 34.43 -12.66 45.97
CA LEU A 234 34.27 -13.81 45.08
C LEU A 234 32.79 -14.21 44.91
N ALA A 235 32.00 -14.19 45.99
CA ALA A 235 30.56 -14.43 45.91
C ALA A 235 29.85 -13.35 45.08
N ALA A 236 30.23 -12.08 45.26
CA ALA A 236 29.75 -10.97 44.44
C ALA A 236 30.18 -11.13 42.97
N TYR A 237 31.41 -11.58 42.71
CA TYR A 237 31.90 -11.84 41.36
C TYR A 237 31.10 -12.95 40.66
N ARG A 238 30.82 -14.07 41.35
CA ARG A 238 29.94 -15.13 40.83
C ARG A 238 28.53 -14.62 40.57
N LYS A 239 27.97 -13.79 41.46
CA LYS A 239 26.65 -13.18 41.28
C LYS A 239 26.61 -12.28 40.03
N SER A 240 27.61 -11.42 39.83
CA SER A 240 27.69 -10.57 38.64
C SER A 240 27.84 -11.39 37.35
N LEU A 241 28.53 -12.54 37.40
CA LEU A 241 28.60 -13.48 36.27
C LEU A 241 27.22 -14.07 35.93
N GLN A 242 26.45 -14.46 36.95
CA GLN A 242 25.08 -14.94 36.79
C GLN A 242 24.15 -13.85 36.24
N SER A 243 24.27 -12.61 36.72
CA SER A 243 23.53 -11.46 36.19
C SER A 243 23.85 -11.22 34.72
N PHE A 244 25.13 -11.30 34.32
CA PHE A 244 25.54 -11.18 32.93
C PHE A 244 24.95 -12.30 32.05
N LYS A 245 24.96 -13.55 32.55
CA LYS A 245 24.32 -14.69 31.88
C LYS A 245 22.82 -14.47 31.67
N ALA A 246 22.10 -14.04 32.71
CA ALA A 246 20.67 -13.75 32.60
C ALA A 246 20.39 -12.65 31.57
N ALA A 247 21.14 -11.55 31.63
CA ALA A 247 21.02 -10.45 30.69
C ALA A 247 21.27 -10.87 29.23
N THR A 248 22.30 -11.69 28.98
CA THR A 248 22.59 -12.19 27.62
C THR A 248 21.53 -13.18 27.12
N ALA A 249 20.95 -14.00 28.01
CA ALA A 249 19.82 -14.85 27.67
C ALA A 249 18.57 -14.03 27.28
N ASP A 250 18.27 -12.96 28.02
CA ASP A 250 17.15 -12.05 27.71
C ASP A 250 17.35 -11.35 26.35
N ILE A 251 18.57 -10.90 26.04
CA ILE A 251 18.92 -10.33 24.73
C ILE A 251 18.68 -11.36 23.62
N ALA A 252 19.13 -12.61 23.82
CA ALA A 252 18.98 -13.68 22.84
C ALA A 252 17.50 -14.05 22.60
N GLN A 253 16.71 -14.11 23.67
CA GLN A 253 15.28 -14.37 23.59
C GLN A 253 14.53 -13.24 22.87
N ALA A 254 14.79 -11.98 23.24
CA ALA A 254 14.22 -10.82 22.57
C ALA A 254 14.60 -10.75 21.08
N ARG A 255 15.83 -11.13 20.72
CA ARG A 255 16.28 -11.25 19.32
C ARG A 255 15.47 -12.29 18.55
N LYS A 256 15.22 -13.46 19.16
CA LYS A 256 14.43 -14.53 18.57
C LYS A 256 12.99 -14.08 18.32
N GLU A 257 12.37 -13.46 19.31
CA GLU A 257 11.01 -12.89 19.21
C GLU A 257 10.91 -11.87 18.07
N MET A 258 11.82 -10.89 18.03
CA MET A 258 11.84 -9.87 16.97
C MET A 258 12.14 -10.45 15.58
N THR A 259 12.78 -11.62 15.49
CA THR A 259 12.99 -12.30 14.21
C THR A 259 11.67 -12.88 13.71
N VAL A 260 10.91 -13.54 14.59
CA VAL A 260 9.58 -14.09 14.27
C VAL A 260 8.59 -12.97 13.97
N GLN A 261 8.50 -11.96 14.83
CA GLN A 261 7.63 -10.79 14.63
C GLN A 261 7.97 -10.06 13.33
N GLY A 262 9.26 -9.94 12.99
CA GLY A 262 9.69 -9.38 11.71
C GLY A 262 9.23 -10.19 10.49
N GLN A 263 9.18 -11.52 10.60
CA GLN A 263 8.63 -12.41 9.58
C GLN A 263 7.10 -12.30 9.49
N ASP A 264 6.41 -12.20 10.63
CA ASP A 264 4.95 -12.03 10.69
C ASP A 264 4.52 -10.71 10.06
N ILE A 265 5.25 -9.62 10.32
CA ILE A 265 5.04 -8.33 9.65
C ILE A 265 5.17 -8.49 8.13
N VAL A 266 6.25 -9.11 7.64
CA VAL A 266 6.46 -9.32 6.19
C VAL A 266 5.31 -10.15 5.61
N LYS A 267 4.87 -11.20 6.30
CA LYS A 267 3.78 -12.07 5.85
C LYS A 267 2.46 -11.31 5.75
N ILE A 268 2.14 -10.45 6.71
CA ILE A 268 0.94 -9.61 6.67
C ILE A 268 1.03 -8.60 5.52
N SER A 269 2.18 -7.94 5.35
CA SER A 269 2.42 -7.02 4.24
C SER A 269 2.28 -7.69 2.87
N GLU A 270 2.82 -8.90 2.70
CA GLU A 270 2.71 -9.68 1.46
C GLU A 270 1.26 -10.06 1.19
N ALA A 271 0.52 -10.53 2.21
CA ALA A 271 -0.89 -10.84 2.06
C ALA A 271 -1.72 -9.59 1.68
N MET A 272 -1.41 -8.42 2.24
CA MET A 272 -2.06 -7.16 1.83
C MET A 272 -1.72 -6.81 0.37
N TYR A 273 -0.47 -7.01 -0.05
CA TYR A 273 -0.02 -6.75 -1.42
C TYR A 273 -0.75 -7.67 -2.42
N GLN A 274 -0.80 -8.97 -2.14
CA GLN A 274 -1.51 -9.95 -2.96
C GLN A 274 -3.01 -9.65 -3.05
N LEU A 275 -3.64 -9.26 -1.94
CA LEU A 275 -5.04 -8.82 -1.94
C LEU A 275 -5.28 -7.60 -2.86
N GLN A 276 -4.33 -6.67 -2.94
CA GLN A 276 -4.43 -5.54 -3.89
C GLN A 276 -4.24 -5.99 -5.33
N LEU A 277 -3.33 -6.92 -5.60
CA LEU A 277 -3.14 -7.49 -6.94
C LEU A 277 -4.38 -8.23 -7.43
N ASP A 278 -4.91 -9.17 -6.64
CA ASP A 278 -6.08 -9.97 -7.02
C ASP A 278 -7.28 -9.09 -7.34
N ARG A 279 -7.54 -8.10 -6.49
CA ARG A 279 -8.65 -7.17 -6.71
C ARG A 279 -8.40 -6.23 -7.88
N ARG A 280 -7.16 -5.79 -8.14
CA ARG A 280 -6.82 -5.00 -9.33
C ARG A 280 -7.14 -5.78 -10.60
N ASP A 281 -6.77 -7.05 -10.63
CA ASP A 281 -6.97 -7.90 -11.81
C ASP A 281 -8.47 -8.18 -12.03
N GLN A 282 -9.23 -8.42 -10.96
CA GLN A 282 -10.70 -8.54 -11.01
C GLN A 282 -11.36 -7.24 -11.48
N GLU A 283 -11.00 -6.08 -10.91
CA GLU A 283 -11.55 -4.78 -11.28
C GLU A 283 -11.21 -4.41 -12.72
N SER A 284 -9.99 -4.70 -13.18
CA SER A 284 -9.57 -4.47 -14.56
C SER A 284 -10.37 -5.33 -15.55
N ALA A 285 -10.58 -6.61 -15.24
CA ALA A 285 -11.40 -7.51 -16.06
C ALA A 285 -12.87 -7.05 -16.12
N GLN A 286 -13.44 -6.64 -14.98
CA GLN A 286 -14.81 -6.15 -14.90
C GLN A 286 -14.99 -4.80 -15.61
N ALA A 287 -14.03 -3.88 -15.47
CA ALA A 287 -14.03 -2.61 -16.18
C ALA A 287 -13.95 -2.81 -17.69
N ARG A 288 -13.05 -3.70 -18.16
CA ARG A 288 -12.95 -4.06 -19.58
C ARG A 288 -14.25 -4.62 -20.12
N THR A 289 -14.90 -5.51 -19.37
CA THR A 289 -16.18 -6.11 -19.77
C THR A 289 -17.30 -5.08 -19.84
N THR A 290 -17.40 -4.22 -18.82
CA THR A 290 -18.37 -3.11 -18.78
C THR A 290 -18.15 -2.15 -19.95
N GLN A 291 -16.90 -1.77 -20.22
CA GLN A 291 -16.56 -0.85 -21.29
C GLN A 291 -16.90 -1.44 -22.67
N ILE A 292 -16.53 -2.70 -22.93
CA ILE A 292 -16.90 -3.39 -24.19
C ILE A 292 -18.43 -3.44 -24.33
N THR A 293 -19.15 -3.79 -23.27
CA THR A 293 -20.62 -3.90 -23.30
C THR A 293 -21.26 -2.54 -23.58
N CYS A 294 -20.85 -1.48 -22.89
CA CYS A 294 -21.34 -0.12 -23.11
C CYS A 294 -21.02 0.39 -24.52
N THR A 295 -19.81 0.11 -25.04
CA THR A 295 -19.43 0.50 -26.40
C THR A 295 -20.27 -0.22 -27.45
N LEU A 296 -20.50 -1.54 -27.30
CA LEU A 296 -21.35 -2.30 -28.21
C LEU A 296 -22.80 -1.78 -28.20
N LEU A 297 -23.35 -1.50 -27.01
CA LEU A 297 -24.69 -0.91 -26.88
C LEU A 297 -24.78 0.47 -27.53
N ALA A 298 -23.77 1.32 -27.35
CA ALA A 298 -23.73 2.64 -27.99
C ALA A 298 -23.68 2.53 -29.53
N ILE A 299 -22.92 1.59 -30.08
CA ILE A 299 -22.87 1.34 -31.54
C ILE A 299 -24.22 0.85 -32.06
N ILE A 300 -24.85 -0.13 -31.39
CA ILE A 300 -26.16 -0.66 -31.78
C ILE A 300 -27.22 0.45 -31.78
N LEU A 301 -27.27 1.26 -30.72
CA LEU A 301 -28.25 2.34 -30.63
C LEU A 301 -27.96 3.47 -31.62
N GLY A 302 -26.68 3.77 -31.89
CA GLY A 302 -26.28 4.69 -32.96
C GLY A 302 -26.74 4.23 -34.33
N MET A 303 -26.59 2.93 -34.64
CA MET A 303 -27.12 2.35 -35.89
C MET A 303 -28.64 2.44 -35.97
N ILE A 304 -29.36 2.13 -34.88
CA ILE A 304 -30.82 2.24 -34.82
C ILE A 304 -31.26 3.69 -35.05
N ALA A 305 -30.63 4.66 -34.36
CA ALA A 305 -30.92 6.08 -34.53
C ALA A 305 -30.66 6.54 -35.97
N ALA A 306 -29.54 6.14 -36.57
CA ALA A 306 -29.23 6.44 -37.97
C ALA A 306 -30.32 5.91 -38.92
N VAL A 307 -30.72 4.64 -38.78
CA VAL A 307 -31.78 4.05 -39.60
C VAL A 307 -33.13 4.77 -39.41
N ILE A 308 -33.47 5.15 -38.17
CA ILE A 308 -34.70 5.90 -37.87
C ILE A 308 -34.66 7.28 -38.53
N ILE A 309 -33.55 8.02 -38.40
CA ILE A 309 -33.37 9.35 -39.00
C ILE A 309 -33.45 9.26 -40.53
N THR A 310 -32.73 8.32 -41.14
CA THR A 310 -32.77 8.11 -42.60
C THR A 310 -34.18 7.83 -43.10
N ARG A 311 -34.94 6.98 -42.40
CA ARG A 311 -36.32 6.63 -42.80
C ARG A 311 -37.34 7.72 -42.51
N GLN A 312 -37.21 8.47 -41.41
CA GLN A 312 -38.23 9.42 -40.96
C GLN A 312 -37.98 10.85 -41.45
N ILE A 313 -36.75 11.19 -41.82
CA ILE A 313 -36.35 12.54 -42.26
C ILE A 313 -35.80 12.49 -43.69
N THR A 314 -34.73 11.75 -43.94
CA THR A 314 -34.03 11.79 -45.24
C THR A 314 -34.89 11.30 -46.39
N ARG A 315 -35.59 10.16 -46.25
CA ARG A 315 -36.45 9.62 -47.31
C ARG A 315 -37.63 10.54 -47.69
N PRO A 316 -38.48 11.01 -46.75
CA PRO A 316 -39.57 11.94 -47.09
C PRO A 316 -39.07 13.26 -47.68
N LEU A 317 -37.91 13.74 -47.26
CA LEU A 317 -37.29 14.93 -47.84
C LEU A 317 -36.88 14.67 -49.31
N GLN A 318 -36.30 13.52 -49.62
CA GLN A 318 -35.99 13.10 -50.99
C GLN A 318 -37.25 12.96 -51.86
N GLU A 319 -38.32 12.37 -51.33
CA GLU A 319 -39.62 12.28 -52.02
C GLU A 319 -40.19 13.66 -52.33
N THR A 320 -40.06 14.58 -51.38
CA THR A 320 -40.52 15.97 -51.54
C THR A 320 -39.72 16.72 -52.61
N LEU A 321 -38.38 16.57 -52.59
CA LEU A 321 -37.51 17.14 -53.63
C LEU A 321 -37.84 16.61 -55.02
N ALA A 322 -38.07 15.30 -55.16
CA ALA A 322 -38.44 14.70 -56.45
C ALA A 322 -39.73 15.27 -57.04
N VAL A 323 -40.72 15.63 -56.20
CA VAL A 323 -41.95 16.29 -56.66
C VAL A 323 -41.69 17.75 -57.07
N VAL A 324 -40.85 18.47 -56.33
CA VAL A 324 -40.47 19.84 -56.69
C VAL A 324 -39.75 19.88 -58.03
N ASP A 325 -38.79 18.98 -58.28
CA ASP A 325 -38.07 18.90 -59.56
C ASP A 325 -39.00 18.61 -60.74
N ARG A 326 -40.06 17.81 -60.52
CA ARG A 326 -41.09 17.56 -61.55
C ARG A 326 -41.96 18.77 -61.83
N ILE A 327 -42.39 19.47 -60.79
CA ILE A 327 -43.12 20.75 -60.94
C ILE A 327 -42.24 21.75 -61.71
N ALA A 328 -40.95 21.86 -61.38
CA ALA A 328 -40.01 22.75 -62.03
C ALA A 328 -39.76 22.40 -63.52
N SER A 329 -39.88 21.13 -63.89
CA SER A 329 -39.80 20.66 -65.29
C SER A 329 -41.14 20.71 -66.04
N GLY A 330 -42.20 21.24 -65.42
CA GLY A 330 -43.52 21.45 -66.03
C GLY A 330 -44.48 20.26 -65.91
N ASP A 331 -44.09 19.17 -65.25
CA ASP A 331 -45.00 18.06 -64.95
C ASP A 331 -45.81 18.36 -63.68
N LEU A 332 -47.00 18.94 -63.90
CA LEU A 332 -47.95 19.26 -62.82
C LEU A 332 -48.93 18.11 -62.54
N THR A 333 -48.77 16.90 -63.09
CA THR A 333 -49.77 15.83 -62.97
C THR A 333 -49.71 15.07 -61.64
N GLN A 334 -48.57 15.12 -60.95
CA GLN A 334 -48.35 14.37 -59.72
C GLN A 334 -49.16 14.92 -58.54
N THR A 335 -49.62 14.02 -57.67
CA THR A 335 -50.28 14.35 -56.41
C THR A 335 -49.56 13.66 -55.27
N LEU A 336 -49.02 14.45 -54.35
CA LEU A 336 -48.35 13.95 -53.15
C LEU A 336 -49.42 13.62 -52.09
N ALA A 337 -49.55 12.33 -51.73
CA ALA A 337 -50.45 11.91 -50.66
C ALA A 337 -49.82 12.18 -49.29
N VAL A 338 -50.12 13.34 -48.69
CA VAL A 338 -49.54 13.73 -47.40
C VAL A 338 -50.29 13.06 -46.24
N THR A 339 -49.67 12.09 -45.59
CA THR A 339 -50.25 11.36 -44.44
C THR A 339 -49.64 11.76 -43.09
N ARG A 340 -48.62 12.63 -43.09
CA ARG A 340 -47.88 13.06 -41.88
C ARG A 340 -48.28 14.46 -41.43
N ARG A 341 -48.14 14.71 -40.12
CA ARG A 341 -48.49 15.97 -39.46
C ARG A 341 -47.30 16.70 -38.83
N ASP A 342 -46.07 16.26 -39.09
CA ASP A 342 -44.84 16.92 -38.65
C ASP A 342 -44.42 18.04 -39.63
N GLU A 343 -43.29 18.70 -39.38
CA GLU A 343 -42.81 19.81 -40.22
C GLU A 343 -42.60 19.40 -41.68
N LEU A 344 -42.21 18.14 -41.92
CA LEU A 344 -42.11 17.59 -43.27
C LEU A 344 -43.48 17.41 -43.91
N GLY A 345 -44.49 16.97 -43.15
CA GLY A 345 -45.89 16.94 -43.60
C GLY A 345 -46.42 18.34 -43.96
N VAL A 346 -46.09 19.37 -43.18
CA VAL A 346 -46.47 20.76 -43.47
C VAL A 346 -45.79 21.26 -44.76
N LEU A 347 -44.49 20.98 -44.92
CA LEU A 347 -43.74 21.30 -46.15
C LEU A 347 -44.35 20.63 -47.39
N GLN A 348 -44.65 19.33 -47.27
CA GLN A 348 -45.28 18.53 -48.31
C GLN A 348 -46.66 19.08 -48.70
N GLN A 349 -47.49 19.50 -47.72
CA GLN A 349 -48.78 20.15 -47.97
C GLN A 349 -48.62 21.49 -48.69
N GLY A 350 -47.62 22.29 -48.31
CA GLY A 350 -47.30 23.56 -48.97
C GLY A 350 -46.94 23.38 -50.45
N ILE A 351 -46.08 22.41 -50.75
CA ILE A 351 -45.68 22.07 -52.13
C ILE A 351 -46.87 21.53 -52.93
N GLN A 352 -47.71 20.69 -52.32
CA GLN A 352 -48.93 20.19 -52.97
C GLN A 352 -49.87 21.34 -53.35
N ARG A 353 -50.06 22.32 -52.45
CA ARG A 353 -50.88 23.51 -52.72
C ARG A 353 -50.27 24.37 -53.83
N MET A 354 -48.94 24.55 -53.84
CA MET A 354 -48.26 25.27 -54.92
C MET A 354 -48.46 24.58 -56.27
N GLY A 355 -48.31 23.26 -56.33
CA GLY A 355 -48.54 22.47 -57.54
C GLY A 355 -49.97 22.57 -58.06
N SER A 356 -50.99 22.53 -57.18
CA SER A 356 -52.39 22.70 -57.58
C SER A 356 -52.68 24.11 -58.10
N THR A 357 -52.18 25.15 -57.43
CA THR A 357 -52.37 26.54 -57.87
C THR A 357 -51.69 26.80 -59.22
N LEU A 358 -50.47 26.28 -59.44
CA LEU A 358 -49.83 26.37 -60.76
C LEU A 358 -50.63 25.64 -61.84
N ARG A 359 -51.20 24.47 -61.53
CA ARG A 359 -52.04 23.71 -62.46
C ARG A 359 -53.32 24.47 -62.83
N GLU A 360 -53.98 25.09 -61.86
CA GLU A 360 -55.15 25.94 -62.06
C GLU A 360 -54.82 27.19 -62.88
N LEU A 361 -53.69 27.86 -62.59
CA LEU A 361 -53.25 29.03 -63.36
C LEU A 361 -52.96 28.69 -64.81
N ILE A 362 -52.25 27.58 -65.08
CA ILE A 362 -51.99 27.13 -66.45
C ILE A 362 -53.29 26.69 -67.16
N GLY A 363 -54.21 26.04 -66.44
CA GLY A 363 -55.54 25.71 -66.93
C GLY A 363 -56.34 26.96 -67.31
N GLY A 364 -56.39 27.96 -66.43
CA GLY A 364 -57.06 29.23 -66.68
C GLY A 364 -56.43 30.04 -67.82
N ILE A 365 -55.10 30.01 -67.97
CA ILE A 365 -54.43 30.59 -69.15
C ILE A 365 -54.85 29.86 -70.42
N ARG A 366 -54.88 28.52 -70.41
CA ARG A 366 -55.33 27.72 -71.55
C ARG A 366 -56.79 28.07 -71.92
N ASP A 367 -57.68 28.13 -70.94
CA ASP A 367 -59.09 28.48 -71.15
C ASP A 367 -59.23 29.92 -71.68
N SER A 368 -58.42 30.86 -71.16
CA SER A 368 -58.38 32.24 -71.65
C SER A 368 -57.87 32.33 -73.09
N VAL A 369 -56.86 31.53 -73.46
CA VAL A 369 -56.35 31.44 -74.84
C VAL A 369 -57.42 30.85 -75.76
N VAL A 370 -58.18 29.85 -75.33
CA VAL A 370 -59.31 29.30 -76.09
C VAL A 370 -60.38 30.37 -76.28
N GLN A 371 -60.76 31.11 -75.23
CA GLN A 371 -61.72 32.20 -75.36
C GLN A 371 -61.23 33.32 -76.28
N ILE A 372 -59.96 33.72 -76.20
CA ILE A 372 -59.37 34.70 -77.13
C ILE A 372 -59.37 34.17 -78.55
N ALA A 373 -59.03 32.90 -78.78
CA ALA A 373 -59.07 32.29 -80.11
C ALA A 373 -60.48 32.26 -80.69
N SER A 374 -61.49 31.87 -79.89
CA SER A 374 -62.90 31.91 -80.29
C SER A 374 -63.40 33.35 -80.55
N ALA A 375 -63.00 34.32 -79.73
CA ALA A 375 -63.32 35.73 -79.95
C ALA A 375 -62.61 36.31 -81.19
N ALA A 376 -61.39 35.85 -81.49
CA ALA A 376 -60.66 36.20 -82.70
C ALA A 376 -61.30 35.57 -83.96
N GLU A 377 -61.83 34.34 -83.87
CA GLU A 377 -62.64 33.72 -84.94
C GLU A 377 -63.94 34.50 -85.17
N GLU A 378 -64.66 34.89 -84.11
CA GLU A 378 -65.84 35.77 -84.22
C GLU A 378 -65.49 37.13 -84.84
N LEU A 379 -64.40 37.76 -84.41
CA LEU A 379 -63.92 39.02 -85.01
C LEU A 379 -63.49 38.86 -86.47
N SER A 380 -62.83 37.75 -86.83
CA SER A 380 -62.45 37.46 -88.21
C SER A 380 -63.71 37.29 -89.07
N ALA A 381 -64.71 36.55 -88.58
CA ALA A 381 -66.00 36.39 -89.27
C ALA A 381 -66.74 37.73 -89.44
N VAL A 382 -66.71 38.61 -88.43
CA VAL A 382 -67.26 39.98 -88.53
C VAL A 382 -66.47 40.81 -89.55
N THR A 383 -65.14 40.73 -89.55
CA THR A 383 -64.29 41.51 -90.48
C THR A 383 -64.46 41.05 -91.93
N GLU A 384 -64.72 39.75 -92.15
CA GLU A 384 -65.04 39.15 -93.45
C GLU A 384 -66.47 39.47 -93.92
N GLN A 385 -67.40 39.74 -93.00
CA GLN A 385 -68.72 40.32 -93.31
C GLN A 385 -68.67 41.83 -93.58
N THR A 386 -67.59 42.53 -93.20
CA THR A 386 -67.46 43.99 -93.33
C THR A 386 -66.47 44.41 -94.43
N SER A 387 -65.85 43.46 -95.14
CA SER A 387 -65.08 43.68 -96.39
C SER A 387 -65.93 43.29 -97.60
#